data_AF-A0A927WS34-F1
#
_entry.id   AF-A0A927WS34-F1
#
_cell.length_a   1.000
_cell.length_b   1.000
_cell.length_c   1.000
_cell.angle_alpha   90.00
_cell.angle_beta   90.00
_cell.angle_gamma   90.00
#
_symmetry.space_group_name_H-M   'P 1'
#
loop_
_entity.id
_entity.type
_entity.pdbx_description
1 polymer ?
#
loop_
_entity_poly.entity_id
_entity_poly.type
_entity_poly.pdbx_seq_one_letter_code
_entity_poly.pdbx_strand_id
1 'polypeptide(L)'
;MFCMRAYFYQLADGELVQEVQSAFSLVVEDLLAGQYIEEGTGSDKGFYIYGRPNPLLSDSKPREPKKESYWLHNMAGLVKLTRGMIYAPLTGDHTLAQVTVVEFSLERDEVYPDVYKLCLTGKSEMTKHEYTLCTAVYLPR
;
A
#
# COMPACT_ATOMS: atom_id res chain seq x y z
N MET A 1 31.39 -21.59 -2.80
CA MET A 1 31.05 -20.15 -2.96
C MET A 1 29.67 -19.91 -3.60
N PHE A 2 29.11 -20.85 -4.39
CA PHE A 2 27.77 -20.71 -5.00
C PHE A 2 26.59 -20.77 -4.01
N CYS A 3 26.69 -21.53 -2.92
CA CYS A 3 25.58 -21.64 -1.93
C CYS A 3 25.27 -20.33 -1.21
N MET A 4 26.29 -19.53 -0.85
CA MET A 4 26.08 -18.24 -0.18
C MET A 4 25.35 -17.25 -1.09
N ARG A 5 25.71 -17.19 -2.38
CA ARG A 5 25.01 -16.33 -3.34
C ARG A 5 23.57 -16.76 -3.52
N ALA A 6 23.32 -18.06 -3.70
CA ALA A 6 21.94 -18.58 -3.82
C ALA A 6 21.10 -18.28 -2.56
N TYR A 7 21.69 -18.41 -1.37
CA TYR A 7 21.03 -18.08 -0.10
C TYR A 7 20.62 -16.60 -0.03
N PHE A 8 21.51 -15.66 -0.39
CA PHE A 8 21.16 -14.23 -0.37
C PHE A 8 20.08 -13.86 -1.39
N TYR A 9 20.04 -14.52 -2.55
CA TYR A 9 18.97 -14.30 -3.52
C TYR A 9 17.62 -14.78 -2.99
N GLN A 10 17.58 -15.98 -2.39
CA GLN A 10 16.36 -16.50 -1.76
C GLN A 10 15.88 -15.61 -0.61
N LEU A 11 16.81 -15.07 0.18
CA LEU A 11 16.49 -14.18 1.28
C LEU A 11 15.95 -12.83 0.77
N ALA A 12 16.54 -12.27 -0.29
CA ALA A 12 16.03 -11.06 -0.94
C ALA A 12 14.62 -11.26 -1.55
N ASP A 13 14.36 -12.42 -2.16
CA ASP A 13 13.00 -12.75 -2.64
C ASP A 13 12.01 -12.91 -1.48
N GLY A 14 12.45 -13.46 -0.34
CA GLY A 14 11.64 -13.54 0.87
C GLY A 14 11.28 -12.16 1.44
N GLU A 15 12.27 -11.26 1.52
CA GLU A 15 12.06 -9.87 1.93
C GLU A 15 11.09 -9.14 0.98
N LEU A 16 11.23 -9.34 -0.35
CA LEU A 16 10.29 -8.77 -1.33
C LEU A 16 8.84 -9.18 -1.03
N VAL A 17 8.60 -10.47 -0.84
CA VAL A 17 7.25 -10.98 -0.55
C VAL A 17 6.73 -10.41 0.76
N GLN A 18 7.55 -10.39 1.81
CA GLN A 18 7.16 -9.91 3.13
C GLN A 18 6.79 -8.43 3.11
N GLU A 19 7.59 -7.57 2.47
CA GLU A 19 7.31 -6.14 2.41
C GLU A 19 6.03 -5.84 1.64
N VAL A 20 5.85 -6.47 0.48
CA VAL A 20 4.65 -6.27 -0.33
C VAL A 20 3.42 -6.78 0.42
N GLN A 21 3.47 -7.95 1.07
CA GLN A 21 2.37 -8.48 1.87
C GLN A 21 2.03 -7.59 3.07
N SER A 22 3.03 -7.12 3.81
CA SER A 22 2.83 -6.25 4.98
C SER A 22 2.18 -4.92 4.57
N ALA A 23 2.73 -4.27 3.54
CA ALA A 23 2.18 -3.03 3.01
C ALA A 23 0.75 -3.22 2.48
N PHE A 24 0.52 -4.28 1.70
CA PHE A 24 -0.80 -4.60 1.14
C PHE A 24 -1.84 -4.85 2.23
N SER A 25 -1.49 -5.61 3.27
CA SER A 25 -2.41 -5.93 4.37
C SER A 25 -2.86 -4.67 5.10
N LEU A 26 -1.94 -3.75 5.38
CA LEU A 26 -2.27 -2.46 6.02
C LEU A 26 -3.21 -1.61 5.15
N VAL A 27 -2.97 -1.55 3.84
CA VAL A 27 -3.86 -0.83 2.91
C VAL A 27 -5.26 -1.45 2.93
N VAL A 28 -5.35 -2.78 2.87
CA VAL A 28 -6.64 -3.50 2.89
C VAL A 28 -7.37 -3.29 4.22
N GLU A 29 -6.67 -3.33 5.35
CA GLU A 29 -7.26 -3.05 6.67
C GLU A 29 -7.86 -1.65 6.75
N ASP A 30 -7.14 -0.64 6.28
CA ASP A 30 -7.65 0.73 6.25
C ASP A 30 -8.81 0.88 5.25
N LEU A 31 -8.76 0.21 4.09
CA LEU A 31 -9.87 0.19 3.13
C LEU A 31 -11.13 -0.43 3.75
N LEU A 32 -11.01 -1.56 4.45
CA LEU A 32 -12.14 -2.19 5.13
C LEU A 32 -12.72 -1.34 6.27
N ALA A 33 -11.88 -0.54 6.93
CA ALA A 33 -12.32 0.44 7.92
C ALA A 33 -12.90 1.73 7.30
N GLY A 34 -12.70 1.91 5.99
CA GLY A 34 -13.14 3.05 5.20
C GLY A 34 -14.64 3.11 4.98
N GLN A 35 -15.10 4.30 4.60
CA GLN A 35 -16.46 4.56 4.12
C GLN A 35 -16.45 4.99 2.65
N TYR A 36 -15.52 5.86 2.27
CA TYR A 36 -15.33 6.28 0.89
C TYR A 36 -13.87 6.55 0.59
N ILE A 37 -13.54 6.43 -0.69
CA ILE A 37 -12.21 6.68 -1.25
C ILE A 37 -12.28 7.95 -2.09
N GLU A 38 -11.24 8.76 -1.99
CA GLU A 38 -11.00 9.89 -2.89
C GLU A 38 -9.65 9.67 -3.57
N GLU A 39 -9.65 9.62 -4.89
CA GLU A 39 -8.41 9.58 -5.66
C GLU A 39 -7.69 10.92 -5.52
N GLY A 40 -6.38 10.88 -5.28
CA GLY A 40 -5.58 12.08 -5.14
C GLY A 40 -5.46 12.82 -6.46
N THR A 41 -5.91 14.08 -6.51
CA THR A 41 -5.74 14.93 -7.69
C THR A 41 -4.32 15.49 -7.74
N GLY A 42 -3.41 14.83 -8.47
CA GLY A 42 -2.01 15.24 -8.63
C GLY A 42 -1.21 14.36 -9.58
N SER A 43 0.05 14.75 -9.87
CA SER A 43 0.98 13.93 -10.69
C SER A 43 1.44 12.64 -9.98
N ASP A 44 1.33 12.59 -8.65
CA ASP A 44 1.68 11.41 -7.86
C ASP A 44 0.48 10.48 -7.76
N LYS A 45 0.68 9.17 -8.01
CA LYS A 45 -0.37 8.16 -7.89
C LYS A 45 -0.63 7.87 -6.41
N GLY A 46 -1.79 8.27 -5.90
CA GLY A 46 -2.18 8.06 -4.52
C GLY A 46 -3.67 8.24 -4.28
N PHE A 47 -4.13 7.86 -3.09
CA PHE A 47 -5.53 7.96 -2.69
C PHE A 47 -5.69 8.25 -1.21
N TYR A 48 -6.84 8.82 -0.87
CA TYR A 48 -7.29 9.05 0.49
C TYR A 48 -8.39 8.07 0.86
N ILE A 49 -8.27 7.50 2.04
CA ILE A 49 -9.30 6.67 2.66
C ILE A 49 -9.88 7.44 3.83
N TYR A 50 -11.20 7.61 3.82
CA TYR A 50 -11.93 8.26 4.90
C TYR A 50 -12.64 7.19 5.74
N GLY A 51 -12.24 7.07 7.00
CA GLY A 51 -12.80 6.14 7.96
C GLY A 51 -14.17 6.58 8.48
N ARG A 52 -14.97 5.62 8.93
CA ARG A 52 -16.28 5.87 9.52
C ARG A 52 -16.16 6.66 10.84
N PRO A 53 -17.03 7.64 11.10
CA PRO A 53 -17.09 8.30 12.41
C PRO A 53 -17.49 7.26 13.48
N ASN A 54 -16.77 7.25 14.60
CA ASN A 54 -17.07 6.32 15.70
C ASN A 54 -18.35 6.76 16.43
N PRO A 55 -19.43 5.96 16.43
CA PRO A 55 -20.71 6.35 17.01
C PRO A 55 -20.71 6.45 18.54
N LEU A 56 -19.68 5.93 19.23
CA LEU A 56 -19.57 5.96 20.69
C LEU A 56 -18.95 7.24 21.26
N LEU A 57 -18.46 8.15 20.40
CA LEU A 57 -17.82 9.40 20.80
C LEU A 57 -18.75 10.58 20.44
N SER A 58 -19.77 10.79 21.29
CA SER A 58 -20.79 11.82 21.14
C SER A 58 -20.35 13.21 21.64
N ASP A 59 -20.80 14.22 20.90
CA ASP A 59 -21.16 15.60 21.28
C ASP A 59 -20.18 16.78 21.35
N SER A 60 -18.86 16.63 21.44
CA SER A 60 -18.06 17.85 21.75
C SER A 60 -17.51 18.63 20.55
N LYS A 61 -17.25 18.00 19.40
CA LYS A 61 -16.75 18.68 18.17
C LYS A 61 -17.11 17.86 16.92
N PRO A 62 -17.48 18.49 15.79
CA PRO A 62 -17.48 17.79 14.50
C PRO A 62 -16.03 17.36 14.22
N ARG A 63 -15.74 16.08 14.44
CA ARG A 63 -14.38 15.56 14.27
C ARG A 63 -14.30 15.02 12.85
N GLU A 64 -13.34 15.55 12.09
CA GLU A 64 -13.07 15.10 10.73
C GLU A 64 -12.90 13.57 10.71
N PRO A 65 -13.51 12.87 9.73
CA PRO A 65 -13.35 11.42 9.59
C PRO A 65 -11.87 11.05 9.56
N LYS A 66 -11.51 9.89 10.13
CA LYS A 66 -10.11 9.41 10.16
C LYS A 66 -9.60 9.34 8.72
N LYS A 67 -8.71 10.26 8.35
CA LYS A 67 -8.17 10.39 6.99
C LYS A 67 -6.82 9.70 6.93
N GLU A 68 -6.74 8.63 6.16
CA GLU A 68 -5.49 7.96 5.82
C GLU A 68 -5.14 8.28 4.37
N SER A 69 -3.86 8.50 4.09
CA SER A 69 -3.40 8.86 2.75
C SER A 69 -2.31 7.93 2.29
N TYR A 70 -2.40 7.43 1.06
CA TYR A 70 -1.45 6.50 0.48
C TYR A 70 -0.83 7.12 -0.77
N TRP A 71 0.50 7.20 -0.79
CA TRP A 71 1.24 7.84 -1.87
C TRP A 71 2.52 7.06 -2.20
N LEU A 72 2.90 7.12 -3.48
CA LEU A 72 4.20 6.67 -3.93
C LEU A 72 5.19 7.83 -3.87
N HIS A 73 6.32 7.63 -3.20
CA HIS A 73 7.41 8.60 -3.15
C HIS A 73 8.72 7.99 -3.61
N ASN A 74 9.48 8.75 -4.40
CA ASN A 74 10.85 8.37 -4.72
C ASN A 74 11.76 8.74 -3.54
N MET A 75 12.35 7.74 -2.89
CA MET A 75 13.31 7.89 -1.81
C MET A 75 14.60 7.17 -2.18
N ALA A 76 15.68 7.94 -2.32
CA ALA A 76 17.01 7.43 -2.67
C ALA A 76 17.03 6.57 -3.95
N GLY A 77 16.19 6.91 -4.94
CA GLY A 77 16.10 6.18 -6.22
C GLY A 77 15.11 5.00 -6.22
N LEU A 78 14.53 4.67 -5.06
CA LEU A 78 13.51 3.62 -4.92
C LEU A 78 12.13 4.26 -4.77
N VAL A 79 11.13 3.73 -5.45
CA VAL A 79 9.74 4.15 -5.26
C VAL A 79 9.16 3.40 -4.07
N LYS A 80 8.75 4.11 -3.03
CA LYS A 80 8.22 3.55 -1.79
C LYS A 80 6.78 3.96 -1.57
N LEU A 81 5.96 3.04 -1.08
CA LEU A 81 4.61 3.35 -0.61
C LEU A 81 4.70 3.95 0.79
N THR A 82 4.01 5.06 1.04
CA THR A 82 3.91 5.67 2.38
C THR A 82 2.46 5.83 2.80
N ARG A 83 2.21 5.73 4.11
CA ARG A 83 0.93 6.04 4.74
C ARG A 83 1.03 7.33 5.54
N GLY A 84 0.17 8.31 5.28
CA GLY A 84 0.17 9.60 5.97
C GLY A 84 1.38 10.45 5.59
N MET A 85 2.27 10.70 6.56
CA MET A 85 3.49 11.49 6.35
C MET A 85 4.62 10.65 5.71
N ILE A 86 5.45 11.33 4.92
CA ILE A 86 6.54 10.76 4.11
C ILE A 86 7.59 9.99 4.93
N TYR A 87 7.66 10.20 6.25
CA TYR A 87 8.74 9.69 7.11
C TYR A 87 8.63 8.21 7.53
N ALA A 88 7.54 7.52 7.18
CA ALA A 88 7.34 6.10 7.51
C ALA A 88 6.90 5.32 6.26
N PRO A 89 7.84 4.90 5.40
CA PRO A 89 7.51 4.07 4.25
C PRO A 89 7.00 2.69 4.71
N LEU A 90 5.95 2.20 4.06
CA LEU A 90 5.41 0.86 4.25
C LEU A 90 6.23 -0.22 3.53
N THR A 91 7.09 0.20 2.60
CA THR A 91 7.95 -0.68 1.79
C THR A 91 9.39 -0.15 1.80
N GLY A 92 10.37 -1.04 1.80
CA GLY A 92 11.80 -0.73 1.76
C GLY A 92 12.44 -0.52 3.14
N ASP A 93 12.00 -1.30 4.13
CA ASP A 93 12.61 -1.37 5.48
C ASP A 93 13.75 -2.41 5.53
N HIS A 94 13.73 -3.39 4.62
CA HIS A 94 14.74 -4.43 4.53
C HIS A 94 15.84 -4.05 3.54
N THR A 95 17.09 -4.30 3.94
CA THR A 95 18.29 -3.77 3.28
C THR A 95 18.76 -4.60 2.10
N LEU A 96 18.34 -5.87 1.98
CA LEU A 96 18.84 -6.79 0.95
C LEU A 96 17.98 -6.77 -0.32
N ALA A 97 16.66 -6.77 -0.19
CA ALA A 97 15.76 -6.76 -1.34
C ALA A 97 15.71 -5.43 -2.08
N GLN A 98 15.81 -4.31 -1.34
CA GLN A 98 15.65 -2.94 -1.86
C GLN A 98 14.41 -2.82 -2.74
N VAL A 99 13.23 -3.02 -2.14
CA VAL A 99 11.97 -3.11 -2.89
C VAL A 99 11.58 -1.75 -3.45
N THR A 100 11.30 -1.74 -4.75
CA THR A 100 10.69 -0.62 -5.47
C THR A 100 9.25 -0.98 -5.82
N VAL A 101 8.31 -0.11 -5.51
CA VAL A 101 6.91 -0.25 -5.95
C VAL A 101 6.81 0.17 -7.42
N VAL A 102 6.41 -0.77 -8.26
CA VAL A 102 6.26 -0.58 -9.71
C VAL A 102 4.81 -0.24 -10.05
N GLU A 103 3.87 -0.82 -9.31
CA GLU A 103 2.44 -0.62 -9.51
C GLU A 103 1.74 -0.45 -8.18
N PHE A 104 0.88 0.54 -8.10
CA PHE A 104 -0.07 0.73 -7.01
C PHE A 104 -1.31 1.37 -7.60
N SER A 105 -2.41 0.63 -7.59
CA SER A 105 -3.67 1.04 -8.21
C SER A 105 -4.84 0.62 -7.34
N LEU A 106 -5.88 1.45 -7.37
CA LEU A 106 -7.15 1.21 -6.70
C LEU A 106 -8.25 1.64 -7.65
N GLU A 107 -8.83 0.68 -8.35
CA GLU A 107 -9.79 0.94 -9.42
C GLU A 107 -11.19 0.54 -8.98
N ARG A 108 -12.18 1.41 -9.20
CA ARG A 108 -13.58 1.04 -8.97
C ARG A 108 -14.03 0.08 -10.05
N ASP A 109 -14.72 -1.00 -9.66
CA ASP A 109 -15.29 -1.96 -10.61
C ASP A 109 -16.39 -1.30 -11.45
N GLU A 110 -16.34 -1.54 -12.77
CA GLU A 110 -17.26 -0.93 -13.74
C GLU A 110 -18.70 -1.44 -13.59
N VAL A 111 -18.87 -2.69 -13.14
CA VAL A 111 -20.17 -3.35 -12.98
C VAL A 111 -20.70 -3.14 -11.57
N TYR A 112 -19.83 -3.14 -10.57
CA TYR A 112 -20.18 -3.02 -9.15
C TYR A 112 -19.50 -1.80 -8.51
N PRO A 113 -20.13 -0.62 -8.50
CA PRO A 113 -19.49 0.64 -8.09
C PRO A 113 -19.07 0.73 -6.62
N ASP A 114 -19.53 -0.20 -5.79
CA ASP A 114 -19.16 -0.32 -4.38
C ASP A 114 -17.99 -1.31 -4.15
N VAL A 115 -17.48 -1.93 -5.21
CA VAL A 115 -16.32 -2.83 -5.19
C VAL A 115 -15.12 -2.11 -5.80
N TYR A 116 -13.97 -2.20 -5.13
CA TYR A 116 -12.71 -1.61 -5.57
C TYR A 116 -11.65 -2.70 -5.68
N LYS A 117 -10.92 -2.71 -6.79
CA LYS A 117 -9.79 -3.60 -7.03
C LYS A 117 -8.50 -2.89 -6.65
N LEU A 118 -7.86 -3.35 -5.58
CA LEU A 118 -6.53 -2.91 -5.16
C LEU A 118 -5.48 -3.83 -5.77
N CYS A 119 -4.44 -3.26 -6.39
CA CYS A 119 -3.25 -3.99 -6.80
C CYS A 119 -1.98 -3.28 -6.33
N LEU A 120 -1.00 -4.07 -5.88
CA LEU A 120 0.33 -3.62 -5.49
C LEU A 120 1.38 -4.56 -6.07
N THR A 121 2.32 -4.02 -6.83
CA THR A 121 3.46 -4.76 -7.39
C THR A 121 4.75 -4.17 -6.85
N GLY A 122 5.53 -5.00 -6.14
CA GLY A 122 6.88 -4.70 -5.72
C GLY A 122 7.91 -5.41 -6.60
N LYS A 123 9.10 -4.81 -6.72
CA LYS A 123 10.24 -5.35 -7.44
C LYS A 123 11.47 -5.33 -6.55
N SER A 124 12.19 -6.45 -6.45
CA SER A 124 13.50 -6.45 -5.80
C SER A 124 14.55 -5.87 -6.74
N GLU A 125 15.29 -4.85 -6.31
CA GLU A 125 16.42 -4.34 -7.08
C GLU A 125 17.63 -5.30 -7.09
N MET A 126 17.68 -6.25 -6.16
CA MET A 126 18.73 -7.26 -6.06
C MET A 126 18.50 -8.44 -7.02
N THR A 127 17.31 -9.05 -7.00
CA THR A 127 16.99 -10.23 -7.83
C THR A 127 16.30 -9.86 -9.14
N LYS A 128 15.76 -8.64 -9.26
CA LYS A 128 14.90 -8.15 -10.35
C LYS A 128 13.57 -8.89 -10.48
N HIS A 129 13.25 -9.79 -9.53
CA HIS A 129 11.95 -10.44 -9.47
C HIS A 129 10.88 -9.45 -9.02
N GLU A 130 9.66 -9.70 -9.49
CA GLU A 130 8.49 -8.91 -9.20
C GLU A 130 7.47 -9.78 -8.48
N TYR A 131 6.75 -9.18 -7.54
CA TYR A 131 5.71 -9.84 -6.78
C TYR A 131 4.50 -8.92 -6.69
N THR A 132 3.35 -9.44 -7.13
CA THR A 132 2.09 -8.71 -7.23
C THR A 132 1.05 -9.33 -6.30
N LEU A 133 0.34 -8.47 -5.57
CA LEU A 133 -0.88 -8.81 -4.87
C LEU A 133 -2.03 -7.97 -5.39
N CYS A 134 -3.17 -8.63 -5.62
CA CYS A 134 -4.41 -7.96 -5.96
C CYS A 134 -5.55 -8.53 -5.11
N THR A 135 -6.48 -7.67 -4.72
CA THR A 135 -7.71 -8.07 -4.02
C THR A 135 -8.85 -7.13 -4.38
N ALA A 136 -10.08 -7.59 -4.13
CA ALA A 136 -11.27 -6.76 -4.21
C ALA A 136 -11.74 -6.41 -2.80
N VAL A 137 -12.06 -5.15 -2.57
CA VAL A 137 -12.62 -4.64 -1.32
C VAL A 137 -14.00 -4.07 -1.58
N TYR A 138 -14.97 -4.48 -0.77
CA TYR A 138 -16.33 -3.94 -0.82
C TYR A 138 -16.50 -2.82 0.21
N LEU A 139 -16.96 -1.66 -0.26
CA LEU A 139 -17.21 -0.47 0.54
C LEU A 139 -18.70 -0.09 0.45
N PRO A 140 -19.54 -0.56 1.39
CA PRO A 140 -20.94 -0.20 1.39
C PRO A 140 -21.10 1.29 1.73
N ARG A 141 -21.88 2.00 0.90
CA ARG A 141 -22.24 3.41 1.10
C ARG A 141 -23.22 3.62 2.25
#